data_AF-A0A1Y1XTH5-F1
#
_entry.id   AF-A0A1Y1XTH5-F1
#
_cell.length_a   1.000
_cell.length_b   1.000
_cell.length_c   1.000
_cell.angle_alpha   90.00
_cell.angle_beta   90.00
_cell.angle_gamma   90.00
#
_symmetry.space_group_name_H-M   'P 1'
#
loop_
_entity.id
_entity.type
_entity.pdbx_description
1 polymer ?
#
loop_
_entity_poly.entity_id
_entity_poly.type
_entity_poly.pdbx_seq_one_letter_code
_entity_poly.pdbx_strand_id
1 'polypeptide(L)' 'MVCPSQRKLYQIADPEIEESVLYEYCNCPTFLQEVVIYKRGTLCKHLLAIRLSEALGSCNEVAISDKEFVDILCARHMAR' A
#
# COMPACT_ATOMS: atom_id res chain seq x y z
N MET A 1 -13.99 -14.66 -5.15
CA MET A 1 -14.64 -14.00 -3.99
C MET A 1 -14.16 -12.56 -3.99
N VAL A 2 -15.06 -11.58 -4.17
CA VAL A 2 -14.66 -10.17 -4.25
C VAL A 2 -14.77 -9.58 -2.85
N CYS A 3 -13.71 -8.94 -2.35
CA CYS A 3 -13.78 -8.22 -1.08
C CYS A 3 -14.90 -7.18 -1.17
N PRO A 4 -15.95 -7.21 -0.32
CA PRO A 4 -17.08 -6.29 -0.43
C PRO A 4 -16.66 -4.82 -0.22
N SER A 5 -15.55 -4.59 0.48
CA SER A 5 -14.95 -3.27 0.66
C SER A 5 -13.98 -2.85 -0.45
N GLN A 6 -13.71 -3.71 -1.43
CA GLN A 6 -12.72 -3.53 -2.50
C GLN A 6 -11.31 -3.14 -2.01
N ARG A 7 -11.01 -3.36 -0.72
CA ARG A 7 -9.70 -3.07 -0.13
C ARG A 7 -8.66 -4.03 -0.71
N LYS A 8 -7.60 -3.45 -1.25
CA LYS A 8 -6.42 -4.16 -1.74
C LYS A 8 -5.20 -3.71 -0.93
N LEU A 9 -4.34 -4.67 -0.61
CA LEU A 9 -3.06 -4.41 0.01
C LEU A 9 -1.98 -4.65 -1.03
N TYR A 10 -1.08 -3.68 -1.17
CA TYR A 10 0.08 -3.78 -2.04
C TYR A 10 1.31 -3.82 -1.16
N GLN A 11 2.18 -4.79 -1.44
CA GLN A 11 3.50 -4.86 -0.86
C GLN A 11 4.51 -4.49 -1.94
N ILE A 12 5.30 -3.46 -1.68
CA ILE A 12 6.39 -3.07 -2.56
C ILE A 12 7.58 -3.95 -2.20
N ALA A 13 8.07 -4.71 -3.18
CA ALA A 13 9.27 -5.53 -3.04
C ALA A 13 10.51 -4.65 -3.15
N ASP A 14 10.69 -3.71 -2.21
CA ASP A 14 11.92 -2.96 -2.05
C ASP A 14 12.74 -3.62 -0.93
N PRO A 15 13.96 -4.11 -1.18
CA PRO A 15 14.78 -4.78 -0.18
C PRO A 15 15.16 -3.88 1.01
N GLU A 16 15.09 -2.56 0.85
CA GLU A 16 15.37 -1.60 1.93
C GLU A 16 14.11 -1.10 2.64
N ILE A 17 12.94 -1.24 2.00
CA ILE A 17 11.70 -0.60 2.43
C ILE A 17 10.54 -1.60 2.34
N GLU A 18 10.22 -2.24 3.48
CA GLU A 18 9.01 -3.02 3.63
C GLU A 18 7.77 -2.14 3.87
N GLU A 19 7.45 -1.25 2.93
CA GLU A 19 6.24 -0.44 3.02
C GLU A 19 5.04 -1.16 2.40
N SER A 20 3.99 -1.32 3.21
CA SER A 20 2.67 -1.72 2.73
C SER A 20 1.82 -0.49 2.40
N VAL A 21 1.11 -0.59 1.28
CA VAL A 21 0.19 0.44 0.79
C VAL A 21 -1.22 -0.13 0.75
N LEU A 22 -2.17 0.63 1.29
CA LEU A 22 -3.59 0.28 1.34
C LEU A 22 -4.33 1.08 0.28
N TYR A 23 -4.60 0.47 -0.87
CA TYR A 23 -5.40 1.03 -1.98
C TYR A 23 -5.10 2.49 -2.37
N GLU A 24 -5.63 3.50 -1.67
CA GLU A 24 -5.39 4.93 -1.93
C GLU A 24 -4.51 5.63 -0.88
N TYR A 25 -4.05 4.91 0.13
CA TYR A 25 -3.31 5.45 1.27
C TYR A 25 -1.97 4.73 1.41
N CYS A 26 -0.92 5.52 1.55
CA CYS A 26 0.42 5.02 1.83
C CYS A 26 0.88 5.52 3.20
N ASN A 27 1.51 4.66 3.98
CA ASN A 27 2.03 5.01 5.31
C ASN A 27 3.39 5.72 5.27
N CYS A 28 3.91 6.06 4.08
CA CYS A 28 5.22 6.66 3.95
C CYS A 28 5.24 8.12 4.45
N PRO A 29 6.36 8.59 5.02
CA PRO A 29 6.47 9.97 5.52
C PRO A 29 6.18 11.02 4.45
N THR A 30 6.59 10.76 3.20
CA THR A 30 6.36 11.66 2.07
C THR A 30 4.88 11.80 1.73
N PHE A 31 4.08 10.73 1.82
CA PHE A 31 2.63 10.80 1.61
C PHE A 31 1.99 11.68 2.70
N LEU A 32 2.33 11.42 3.96
CA LEU A 32 1.80 12.20 5.08
C LEU A 32 2.17 13.69 4.95
N GLN A 33 3.43 14.01 4.66
CA GLN A 33 3.89 15.39 4.56
C GLN A 33 3.36 16.09 3.31
N GLU A 34 3.63 15.56 2.12
CA GLU A 34 3.37 16.27 0.87
C GLU A 34 1.91 16.21 0.43
N VAL A 35 1.22 15.08 0.68
CA VAL A 35 -0.18 14.88 0.24
C VAL A 35 -1.16 15.32 1.32
N VAL A 36 -1.00 14.83 2.55
CA VAL A 36 -1.98 15.06 3.62
C VAL A 36 -1.79 16.42 4.31
N ILE A 37 -0.58 16.71 4.79
CA ILE A 37 -0.30 17.91 5.60
C ILE A 37 -0.15 19.15 4.70
N TYR A 38 0.77 19.13 3.74
CA TYR A 38 1.12 20.29 2.94
C TYR A 38 0.26 20.47 1.68
N LYS A 39 -0.47 19.44 1.26
CA LYS A 39 -1.34 19.45 0.07
C LYS A 39 -0.61 19.92 -1.21
N ARG A 40 0.67 19.58 -1.34
CA ARG A 40 1.54 19.95 -2.47
C ARG A 40 1.59 18.89 -3.56
N GLY A 41 1.20 17.67 -3.25
CA GLY A 41 1.12 16.56 -4.20
C GLY A 41 -0.18 15.79 -4.06
N THR A 42 -0.50 14.99 -5.08
CA THR A 42 -1.68 14.10 -5.07
C THR A 42 -1.34 12.67 -4.68
N LEU A 43 -0.09 12.23 -4.92
CA LEU A 43 0.37 10.87 -4.71
C LEU A 43 1.83 10.87 -4.23
N CYS A 44 2.21 9.87 -3.45
CA CYS A 44 3.63 9.55 -3.22
C CYS A 44 4.16 8.64 -4.34
N LYS A 45 5.49 8.51 -4.43
CA LYS A 45 6.15 7.61 -5.41
C LYS A 45 5.66 6.16 -5.32
N HIS A 46 5.28 5.71 -4.11
CA HIS A 46 4.79 4.35 -3.86
C HIS A 46 3.40 4.12 -4.47
N LEU A 47 2.44 5.03 -4.23
CA LEU A 47 1.12 4.97 -4.87
C LEU A 47 1.25 5.11 -6.39
N LEU A 48 2.14 5.98 -6.87
CA LEU A 48 2.39 6.12 -8.31
C LEU A 48 2.89 4.80 -8.92
N ALA A 49 3.87 4.14 -8.30
CA ALA A 49 4.41 2.86 -8.76
C ALA A 49 3.34 1.75 -8.77
N ILE A 50 2.46 1.73 -7.78
CA ILE A 50 1.33 0.79 -7.73
C ILE A 50 0.36 1.05 -8.87
N ARG A 51 -0.08 2.29 -9.07
CA ARG A 51 -1.01 2.64 -10.16
C ARG A 51 -0.43 2.31 -11.54
N LEU A 52 0.87 2.54 -11.74
CA LEU A 52 1.55 2.15 -12.97
C LEU A 52 1.59 0.63 -13.12
N SER A 53 1.93 -0.12 -12.07
CA SER A 53 1.95 -1.59 -12.11
C SER A 53 0.57 -2.18 -12.40
N GLU A 54 -0.49 -1.60 -11.83
CA GLU A 54 -1.87 -1.99 -12.13
C GLU A 54 -2.23 -1.72 -13.60
N ALA A 55 -1.91 -0.53 -14.09
CA ALA A 55 -2.20 -0.14 -15.47
C ALA A 55 -1.42 -0.98 -16.50
N LEU A 56 -0.21 -1.42 -16.15
CA LEU A 56 0.64 -2.27 -16.98
C LEU A 56 0.32 -3.76 -16.83
N GLY A 57 -0.50 -4.16 -15.86
CA GLY A 57 -0.77 -5.57 -15.56
C GLY A 57 0.45 -6.32 -14.99
N SER A 58 1.40 -5.60 -14.39
CA SER A 58 2.64 -6.16 -13.82
C SER A 58 2.51 -6.54 -12.35
N CYS A 59 1.32 -6.44 -11.77
CA CYS A 59 1.06 -6.82 -10.38
C CYS A 59 1.00 -8.33 -10.22
N ASN A 60 1.72 -8.86 -9.23
CA ASN A 60 1.56 -10.25 -8.80
C ASN A 60 0.40 -10.32 -7.80
N GLU A 61 -0.73 -10.90 -8.21
CA GLU A 61 -1.89 -11.07 -7.35
C GLU A 61 -1.72 -12.31 -6.45
N VAL A 62 -1.84 -12.11 -5.14
CA VAL A 62 -1.80 -13.18 -4.15
C VAL A 62 -3.11 -13.18 -3.37
N ALA A 63 -3.80 -14.31 -3.36
CA ALA A 63 -4.97 -14.51 -2.52
C ALA A 63 -4.52 -14.78 -1.08
N ILE A 64 -4.98 -13.95 -0.16
CA ILE A 64 -4.73 -14.09 1.28
C ILE A 64 -6.05 -14.15 2.03
N SER A 65 -6.07 -14.87 3.15
CA SER A 65 -7.19 -14.91 4.08
C SER A 65 -7.34 -13.61 4.85
N ASP A 66 -8.54 -13.35 5.39
CA ASP A 66 -8.78 -12.18 6.26
C ASP A 66 -7.84 -12.16 7.47
N LYS A 67 -7.46 -13.33 7.98
CA LYS A 67 -6.53 -13.45 9.10
C LYS A 67 -5.12 -13.00 8.68
N GLU A 68 -4.62 -13.48 7.56
CA GLU A 68 -3.31 -13.05 7.02
C GLU A 68 -3.32 -11.55 6.68
N PHE A 69 -4.43 -11.02 6.15
CA PHE A 69 -4.59 -9.60 5.88
C PHE A 69 -4.46 -8.76 7.16
N VAL A 70 -5.12 -9.18 8.25
CA VAL A 70 -5.01 -8.52 9.56
C VAL A 70 -3.61 -8.67 10.13
N ASP A 71 -3.00 -9.85 10.03
CA ASP A 71 -1.65 -10.11 10.54
C ASP A 71 -0.62 -9.20 9.84
N ILE A 72 -0.71 -9.02 8.52
CA ILE A 72 0.17 -8.11 7.76
C ILE A 72 0.00 -6.65 8.20
N LEU A 73 -1.24 -6.22 8.47
CA LEU A 73 -1.52 -4.86 8.93
C LEU A 73 -1.06 -4.63 10.38
N CYS A 74 -1.32 -5.59 11.26
CA CYS A 74 -1.05 -5.50 12.70
C CYS A 74 0.42 -5.75 13.03
N ALA A 75 1.09 -6.70 12.38
CA ALA A 75 2.51 -6.98 12.60
C ALA A 75 3.39 -5.75 12.31
N ARG A 76 3.00 -4.94 11.32
CA ARG A 76 3.72 -3.70 10.98
C ARG A 76 3.42 -2.53 11.91
N HIS A 77 2.35 -2.59 12.73
CA HIS A 77 2.10 -1.62 13.80
C HIS A 77 2.89 -1.90 15.08
N MET A 78 3.45 -3.10 15.24
CA MET A 78 4.21 -3.50 16.44
C MET A 78 5.74 -3.34 16.30
N ALA A 79 6.25 -2.95 15.12
CA ALA A 79 7.67 -2.67 14.90
C ALA A 79 8.03 -1.20 15.18
N ARG A 80 7.62 -0.69 16.35
CA ARG A 80 7.98 0.65 16.85
C ARG A 80 8.86 0.55 18.09
#